data_AF-A0A963L402-F1
#
_entry.id   AF-A0A963L402-F1
#
_cell.length_a   1.000
_cell.length_b   1.000
_cell.length_c   1.000
_cell.angle_alpha   90.00
_cell.angle_beta   90.00
_cell.angle_gamma   90.00
#
_symmetry.space_group_name_H-M   'P 1'
#
loop_
_entity.id
_entity.type
_entity.pdbx_description
1 polymer ?
#
loop_
_entity_poly.entity_id
_entity_poly.type
_entity_poly.pdbx_seq_one_letter_code
_entity_poly.pdbx_strand_id
1 'polypeptide(L)'
;IHARDDDRVLFHGGSGSASNTHADFVSVADTVDKWVKLDACRGPVQRQTDQPGVVCEVRSGCGGGAEVRLCVTDTGGHAWPGGRKALGGKGSNAMNATEAMWEFFGRQ
;
A
#
# COMPACT_ATOMS: atom_id res chain seq x y z
N ILE A 1 -1.86 0.55 -0.43
CA ILE A 1 -1.13 0.15 -1.67
C ILE A 1 -0.08 1.23 -1.92
N HIS A 2 1.18 0.87 -2.21
CA HIS A 2 2.26 1.85 -2.39
C HIS A 2 3.37 1.30 -3.30
N ALA A 3 4.09 2.15 -4.03
CA ALA A 3 5.31 1.76 -4.73
C ALA A 3 6.56 2.03 -3.87
N ARG A 4 7.56 1.16 -3.89
CA ARG A 4 8.78 1.34 -3.08
C ARG A 4 9.65 2.50 -3.57
N ASP A 5 9.58 2.82 -4.85
CA ASP A 5 10.35 3.86 -5.54
C ASP A 5 9.61 5.21 -5.67
N ASP A 6 8.57 5.45 -4.86
CA ASP A 6 7.90 6.76 -4.81
C ASP A 6 8.87 7.83 -4.28
N ASP A 7 9.12 8.86 -5.11
CA ASP A 7 10.03 9.97 -4.86
C ASP A 7 9.34 11.24 -4.31
N ARG A 8 8.01 11.20 -4.16
CA ARG A 8 7.18 12.29 -3.62
C ARG A 8 6.71 12.00 -2.21
N VAL A 9 6.15 10.81 -1.99
CA VAL A 9 5.72 10.31 -0.68
C VAL A 9 6.56 9.07 -0.38
N LEU A 10 7.64 9.24 0.36
CA LEU A 10 8.65 8.20 0.50
C LEU A 10 8.11 6.99 1.25
N PHE A 11 8.38 5.79 0.75
CA PHE A 11 7.94 4.53 1.36
C PHE A 11 8.42 4.38 2.82
N HIS A 12 9.66 4.81 3.08
CA HIS A 12 10.28 4.75 4.41
C HIS A 12 10.01 5.99 5.28
N GLY A 13 9.14 6.89 4.84
CA GLY A 13 8.89 8.17 5.51
C GLY A 13 9.93 9.23 5.14
N GLY A 14 9.72 10.45 5.62
CA GLY A 14 10.50 11.62 5.24
C GLY A 14 9.79 12.51 4.22
N SER A 15 10.50 13.55 3.78
CA SER A 15 10.07 14.45 2.71
C SER A 15 10.71 14.05 1.38
N GLY A 16 9.88 13.72 0.38
CA GLY A 16 10.33 13.40 -0.97
C GLY A 16 10.92 14.61 -1.70
N SER A 17 11.99 14.37 -2.48
CA SER A 17 12.66 15.42 -3.26
C SER A 17 11.81 15.92 -4.42
N ALA A 18 10.95 15.07 -4.97
CA ALA A 18 10.00 15.44 -6.04
C ALA A 18 8.63 15.90 -5.51
N SER A 19 8.48 16.01 -4.18
CA SER A 19 7.25 16.46 -3.53
C SER A 19 7.03 17.97 -3.73
N ASN A 20 5.81 18.38 -4.06
CA ASN A 20 5.47 19.81 -4.18
C ASN A 20 5.29 20.49 -2.82
N THR A 21 4.99 19.72 -1.77
CA THR A 21 4.72 20.26 -0.42
C THR A 21 5.89 20.09 0.52
N HIS A 22 6.83 19.18 0.20
CA HIS A 22 7.91 18.75 1.09
C HIS A 22 7.42 18.43 2.51
N ALA A 23 6.20 17.89 2.62
CA ALA A 23 5.69 17.39 3.88
C ALA A 23 6.55 16.22 4.35
N ASP A 24 6.80 16.18 5.66
CA ASP A 24 7.51 15.08 6.31
C ASP A 24 6.50 13.97 6.66
N PHE A 25 6.53 12.88 5.89
CA PHE A 25 5.56 11.79 6.03
C PHE A 25 6.05 10.70 6.99
N VAL A 26 5.11 10.13 7.74
CA VAL A 26 5.34 8.88 8.48
C VAL A 26 5.53 7.72 7.49
N SER A 27 6.37 6.74 7.84
CA SER A 27 6.63 5.59 6.99
C SER A 27 5.36 4.76 6.70
N VAL A 28 5.36 4.05 5.57
CA VAL A 28 4.25 3.14 5.23
C VAL A 28 4.09 2.04 6.29
N ALA A 29 5.21 1.52 6.81
CA ALA A 29 5.19 0.48 7.85
C ALA A 29 4.54 0.99 9.14
N ASP A 30 4.94 2.16 9.63
CA ASP A 30 4.37 2.75 10.85
C ASP A 30 2.89 3.11 10.66
N THR A 31 2.51 3.56 9.46
CA THR A 31 1.12 3.85 9.11
C THR A 31 0.25 2.60 9.15
N VAL A 32 0.73 1.48 8.60
CA VAL A 32 0.01 0.21 8.64
C VAL A 32 -0.06 -0.35 10.06
N ASP A 33 1.03 -0.28 10.82
CA ASP A 33 1.05 -0.72 12.21
C ASP A 33 0.09 0.10 13.10
N LYS A 34 -0.14 1.38 12.78
CA LYS A 34 -1.18 2.18 13.43
C LYS A 34 -2.57 1.60 13.19
N TRP A 35 -2.92 1.25 11.95
CA TRP A 35 -4.23 0.66 11.62
C TRP A 35 -4.41 -0.72 12.25
N VAL A 36 -3.39 -1.58 12.19
CA VAL A 36 -3.39 -2.90 12.85
C VAL A 36 -3.73 -2.79 14.34
N LYS A 37 -3.17 -1.77 15.03
CA LYS A 37 -3.46 -1.50 16.45
C LYS A 37 -4.88 -0.99 16.66
N LEU A 38 -5.32 -0.03 15.85
CA LEU A 38 -6.66 0.55 15.93
C LEU A 38 -7.75 -0.50 15.70
N ASP A 39 -7.55 -1.39 14.74
CA ASP A 39 -8.48 -2.46 14.41
C ASP A 39 -8.30 -3.69 15.32
N ALA A 40 -7.40 -3.64 16.31
CA ALA A 40 -7.17 -4.71 17.28
C ALA A 40 -6.84 -6.08 16.64
N CYS A 41 -6.07 -6.08 15.55
CA CYS A 41 -5.64 -7.30 14.86
C CYS A 41 -4.70 -8.15 15.71
N ARG A 42 -5.05 -9.44 15.89
CA ARG A 42 -4.28 -10.41 16.68
C ARG A 42 -3.78 -11.61 15.88
N GLY A 43 -4.20 -11.75 14.63
CA GLY A 43 -3.76 -12.81 13.75
C GLY A 43 -2.30 -12.66 13.31
N PRO A 44 -1.65 -13.75 12.86
CA PRO A 44 -0.31 -13.69 12.28
C PRO A 44 -0.32 -12.90 10.97
N VAL A 45 0.79 -12.22 10.67
CA VAL A 45 1.00 -11.59 9.35
C VAL A 45 1.06 -12.70 8.29
N GLN A 46 0.21 -12.60 7.26
CA GLN A 46 0.26 -13.48 6.10
C GLN A 46 0.87 -12.73 4.92
N ARG A 47 2.00 -13.20 4.43
CA ARG A 47 2.65 -12.64 3.24
C ARG A 47 2.17 -13.39 2.00
N GLN A 48 1.69 -12.64 1.02
CA GLN A 48 1.22 -13.11 -0.28
C GLN A 48 2.11 -12.52 -1.37
N THR A 49 2.58 -13.37 -2.26
CA THR A 49 3.37 -12.99 -3.44
C THR A 49 2.71 -13.65 -4.64
N ASP A 50 1.56 -13.11 -5.04
CA ASP A 50 0.75 -13.71 -6.09
C ASP A 50 1.34 -13.43 -7.49
N GLN A 51 2.07 -12.32 -7.64
CA GLN A 51 2.72 -11.93 -8.90
C GLN A 51 4.10 -11.31 -8.67
N PRO A 52 5.04 -11.45 -9.64
CA PRO A 52 6.33 -10.77 -9.59
C PRO A 52 6.19 -9.24 -9.53
N GLY A 53 7.02 -8.59 -8.72
CA GLY A 53 7.04 -7.12 -8.61
C GLY A 53 6.01 -6.53 -7.63
N VAL A 54 5.24 -7.38 -6.94
CA VAL A 54 4.34 -6.98 -5.86
C VAL A 54 4.39 -7.98 -4.70
N VAL A 55 4.35 -7.45 -3.48
CA VAL A 55 4.19 -8.23 -2.25
C VAL A 55 3.04 -7.64 -1.46
N CYS A 56 2.12 -8.49 -1.03
CA CYS A 56 1.05 -8.10 -0.12
C CYS A 56 1.24 -8.74 1.26
N GLU A 57 0.90 -8.02 2.31
CA GLU A 57 0.82 -8.50 3.68
C GLU A 57 -0.59 -8.28 4.21
N VAL A 58 -1.14 -9.33 4.80
CA VAL A 58 -2.50 -9.35 5.35
C VAL A 58 -2.43 -9.57 6.86
N ARG A 59 -3.17 -8.76 7.61
CA ARG A 59 -3.36 -8.86 9.06
C ARG A 59 -4.84 -9.15 9.30
N SER A 60 -5.13 -10.37 9.74
CA SER A 60 -6.47 -10.84 10.05
C SER A 60 -6.69 -10.97 11.56
N GLY A 61 -7.87 -11.46 11.96
CA GLY A 61 -8.23 -11.59 13.37
C GLY A 61 -8.32 -10.24 14.07
N CYS A 62 -8.78 -9.22 13.33
CA CYS A 62 -9.07 -7.89 13.86
C CYS A 62 -10.45 -7.86 14.51
N GLY A 63 -10.67 -6.86 15.38
CA GLY A 63 -11.94 -6.58 16.00
C GLY A 63 -13.02 -6.37 14.94
N GLY A 64 -14.24 -6.85 15.23
CA GLY A 64 -15.38 -6.70 14.32
C GLY A 64 -15.25 -7.45 12.98
N GLY A 65 -14.31 -8.41 12.87
CA GLY A 65 -14.08 -9.15 11.63
C GLY A 65 -13.28 -8.39 10.57
N ALA A 66 -12.72 -7.23 10.92
CA ALA A 66 -11.92 -6.43 10.01
C ALA A 66 -10.63 -7.14 9.54
N GLU A 67 -10.00 -6.58 8.52
CA GLU A 67 -8.72 -7.01 7.96
C GLU A 67 -7.91 -5.76 7.56
N VAL A 68 -6.60 -5.78 7.77
CA VAL A 68 -5.68 -4.76 7.25
C VAL A 68 -4.78 -5.40 6.21
N ARG A 69 -4.75 -4.83 5.00
CA ARG A 69 -3.92 -5.30 3.89
C ARG A 69 -3.02 -4.19 3.35
N LEU A 70 -1.71 -4.47 3.29
CA LEU A 70 -0.73 -3.65 2.59
C LEU A 70 -0.28 -4.39 1.33
N CYS A 71 -0.32 -3.75 0.17
CA CYS A 71 0.37 -4.25 -1.02
C CYS A 71 1.41 -3.23 -1.47
N VAL A 72 2.62 -3.71 -1.73
CA VAL A 72 3.78 -2.92 -2.12
C VAL A 72 4.30 -3.39 -3.46
N THR A 73 4.38 -2.49 -4.44
CA THR A 73 5.06 -2.78 -5.72
C THR A 73 6.52 -2.33 -5.65
N ASP A 74 7.41 -3.06 -6.33
CA ASP A 74 8.84 -2.70 -6.34
C ASP A 74 9.09 -1.38 -7.07
N THR A 75 8.32 -1.13 -8.14
CA THR A 75 8.38 0.09 -8.95
C THR A 75 6.99 0.66 -9.19
N GLY A 76 6.91 1.90 -9.67
CA GLY A 76 5.66 2.55 -10.08
C GLY A 76 5.56 4.02 -9.69
N GLY A 77 6.47 4.51 -8.86
CA GLY A 77 6.51 5.90 -8.39
C GLY A 77 5.21 6.34 -7.72
N HIS A 78 4.95 7.65 -7.75
CA HIS A 78 3.74 8.25 -7.21
C HIS A 78 2.53 8.12 -8.15
N ALA A 79 2.15 6.88 -8.49
CA ALA A 79 1.03 6.59 -9.38
C ALA A 79 0.28 5.30 -9.02
N TRP A 80 -1.01 5.26 -9.36
CA TRP A 80 -1.89 4.12 -9.09
C TRP A 80 -1.53 2.88 -9.94
N PRO A 81 -1.20 1.71 -9.35
CA PRO A 81 -0.90 0.49 -10.11
C PRO A 81 -2.06 0.00 -10.97
N GLY A 82 -1.79 -0.37 -12.22
CA GLY A 82 -2.80 -0.74 -13.21
C GLY A 82 -3.65 0.44 -13.72
N GLY A 83 -3.44 1.65 -13.20
CA GLY A 83 -4.14 2.84 -13.64
C GLY A 83 -3.68 3.35 -15.01
N ARG A 84 -4.61 3.92 -15.77
CA ARG A 84 -4.29 4.72 -16.96
C ARG A 84 -3.95 6.15 -16.51
N LYS A 85 -2.98 6.80 -17.18
CA LYS A 85 -2.36 8.06 -16.75
C LYS A 85 -3.37 9.10 -16.21
N ALA A 86 -3.19 9.49 -14.96
CA ALA A 86 -3.55 10.80 -14.43
C ALA A 86 -2.36 11.28 -13.59
N LEU A 87 -1.80 12.45 -13.95
CA LEU A 87 -0.75 13.23 -13.25
C LEU A 87 0.21 12.42 -12.36
N GLY A 88 1.44 12.17 -12.82
CA GLY A 88 2.50 11.52 -12.00
C GLY A 88 3.26 10.39 -12.69
N GLY A 89 2.82 9.95 -13.87
CA GLY A 89 3.47 8.87 -14.63
C GLY A 89 2.53 7.69 -14.89
N LYS A 90 3.10 6.56 -15.31
CA LYS A 90 2.38 5.28 -15.40
C LYS A 90 2.74 4.48 -14.14
N GLY A 91 1.74 4.10 -13.35
CA GLY A 91 1.96 3.23 -12.19
C GLY A 91 2.47 1.84 -12.57
N SER A 92 2.81 1.05 -11.55
CA SER A 92 3.24 -0.34 -11.75
C SER A 92 2.23 -1.14 -12.57
N ASN A 93 2.71 -2.09 -13.38
CA ASN A 93 1.86 -3.10 -14.02
C ASN A 93 1.88 -4.43 -13.25
N ALA A 94 2.55 -4.50 -12.09
CA ALA A 94 2.64 -5.72 -11.29
C ALA A 94 1.32 -6.09 -10.60
N MET A 95 0.36 -5.16 -10.49
CA MET A 95 -0.98 -5.42 -9.97
C MET A 95 -2.01 -4.45 -10.56
N ASN A 96 -3.27 -4.86 -10.59
CA ASN A 96 -4.42 -3.99 -10.79
C ASN A 96 -4.95 -3.54 -9.41
N ALA A 97 -4.57 -2.34 -8.97
CA ALA A 97 -4.94 -1.86 -7.65
C ALA A 97 -6.45 -1.58 -7.51
N THR A 98 -7.14 -1.26 -8.62
CA THR A 98 -8.59 -1.05 -8.61
C THR A 98 -9.33 -2.36 -8.33
N GLU A 99 -8.97 -3.43 -9.03
CA GLU A 99 -9.56 -4.76 -8.83
C GLU A 99 -9.24 -5.30 -7.44
N ALA A 100 -7.99 -5.19 -6.98
CA ALA A 100 -7.61 -5.59 -5.62
C ALA A 100 -8.40 -4.86 -4.53
N MET A 101 -8.76 -3.58 -4.75
CA MET A 101 -9.57 -2.81 -3.82
C MET A 101 -11.03 -3.29 -3.80
N TRP A 102 -11.61 -3.57 -4.97
CA TRP A 102 -12.96 -4.13 -5.07
C TRP A 102 -13.05 -5.50 -4.40
N GLU A 103 -12.07 -6.36 -4.65
CA GLU A 103 -12.02 -7.67 -4.00
C GLU A 103 -11.87 -7.56 -2.48
N PHE A 104 -11.08 -6.61 -1.98
CA PHE A 104 -10.91 -6.42 -0.54
C PHE A 104 -12.23 -6.02 0.12
N PHE A 105 -12.88 -4.96 -0.37
CA PHE A 105 -14.12 -4.47 0.25
C PHE A 105 -15.35 -5.34 -0.04
N GLY A 106 -15.35 -6.10 -1.15
CA GLY A 106 -16.43 -7.02 -1.46
C GLY A 106 -16.48 -8.28 -0.60
N ARG A 107 -15.44 -8.55 0.19
CA ARG A 107 -15.37 -9.68 1.14
C ARG A 107 -15.68 -9.31 2.59
N GLN A 108 -15.85 -8.02 2.88
CA GLN A 108 -16.20 -7.51 4.21
C GLN A 108 -17.72 -7.46 4.37
#